data_AF-X0Q0E2-F1
#
_entry.id   AF-X0Q0E2-F1
#
_cell.length_a   1.000
_cell.length_b   1.000
_cell.length_c   1.000
_cell.angle_alpha   90.00
_cell.angle_beta   90.00
_cell.angle_gamma   90.00
#
_symmetry.space_group_name_H-M   'P 1'
#
loop_
_entity.id
_entity.type
_entity.pdbx_description
1 polymer ?
#
loop_
_entity_poly.entity_id
_entity_poly.type
_entity_poly.pdbx_seq_one_letter_code
_entity_poly.pdbx_strand_id
1 'polypeptide(L)'
;MSAREEIFGPVAGLIPFTTEEDAIEIANDTPYGLAAAIWTTNPHRTQRMVQAVRCRHGLGQLLPPGLVRSAVRWIEGKRARAWKRA
;
A
#
# COMPACT_ATOMS: atom_id res chain seq x y z
N MET A 1 11.67 -5.98 -9.61
CA MET A 1 11.94 -4.54 -9.85
C MET A 1 11.24 -3.76 -8.75
N SER A 2 11.97 -3.49 -7.67
CA SER A 2 11.52 -2.70 -6.51
C SER A 2 11.65 -1.21 -6.82
N ALA A 3 10.73 -0.38 -6.32
CA ALA A 3 10.83 1.07 -6.42
C ALA A 3 11.90 1.56 -5.43
N ARG A 4 13.16 1.63 -5.89
CA ARG A 4 14.32 1.95 -5.05
C ARG A 4 14.49 3.44 -4.75
N GLU A 5 13.99 4.29 -5.63
CA GLU A 5 14.04 5.74 -5.48
C GLU A 5 12.64 6.29 -5.18
N GLU A 6 12.57 7.20 -4.23
CA GLU A 6 11.33 7.86 -3.87
C GLU A 6 11.00 8.98 -4.86
N ILE A 7 9.86 8.85 -5.54
CA ILE A 7 9.38 9.84 -6.50
C ILE A 7 8.30 10.69 -5.82
N PHE A 8 8.63 11.94 -5.50
CA PHE A 8 7.71 12.90 -4.91
C PHE A 8 6.82 13.58 -5.97
N GLY A 9 5.87 12.81 -6.52
CA GLY A 9 4.90 13.25 -7.51
C GLY A 9 3.64 12.37 -7.53
N PRO A 10 2.65 12.63 -8.39
CA PRO A 10 1.41 11.86 -8.46
C PRO A 10 1.61 10.50 -9.18
N VAL A 11 2.57 9.72 -8.70
CA VAL A 11 3.00 8.43 -9.26
C VAL A 11 2.74 7.33 -8.23
N ALA A 12 2.16 6.21 -8.67
CA ALA A 12 1.96 5.02 -7.85
C ALA A 12 2.59 3.81 -8.54
N GLY A 13 3.48 3.11 -7.84
CA GLY A 13 4.07 1.85 -8.31
C GLY A 13 3.18 0.67 -7.93
N LEU A 14 2.96 -0.25 -8.86
CA LEU A 14 2.28 -1.52 -8.62
C LEU A 14 3.25 -2.65 -8.94
N ILE A 15 3.58 -3.46 -7.94
CA ILE A 15 4.48 -4.59 -8.08
C ILE A 15 3.67 -5.86 -7.76
N PRO A 16 3.42 -6.74 -8.72
CA PRO A 16 2.76 -8.01 -8.44
C PRO A 16 3.70 -8.92 -7.64
N PHE A 17 3.11 -9.75 -6.79
CA PHE A 17 3.81 -10.79 -6.03
C PHE A 17 2.94 -12.06 -6.03
N THR A 18 3.53 -13.20 -5.75
CA THR A 18 2.83 -14.50 -5.75
C THR A 18 2.64 -15.05 -4.35
N THR A 19 3.67 -14.91 -3.50
CA THR A 19 3.65 -15.43 -2.13
C THR A 19 3.71 -14.31 -1.08
N GLU A 20 3.40 -14.65 0.18
CA GLU A 20 3.49 -13.70 1.30
C GLU A 20 4.96 -13.29 1.52
N GLU A 21 5.87 -14.24 1.33
CA GLU A 21 7.31 -14.09 1.44
C GLU A 21 7.86 -13.12 0.37
N ASP A 22 7.44 -13.27 -0.89
CA ASP A 22 7.82 -12.36 -1.98
C ASP A 22 7.39 -10.92 -1.65
N ALA A 23 6.16 -10.76 -1.13
CA ALA A 23 5.63 -9.44 -0.78
C ALA A 23 6.45 -8.78 0.34
N ILE A 24 6.86 -9.58 1.34
CA ILE A 24 7.71 -9.12 2.44
C ILE A 24 9.08 -8.71 1.92
N GLU A 25 9.68 -9.50 1.03
CA GLU A 25 10.98 -9.18 0.43
C GLU A 25 10.90 -7.87 -0.36
N ILE A 26 9.90 -7.71 -1.23
CA ILE A 26 9.68 -6.50 -2.02
C ILE A 26 9.47 -5.29 -1.11
N ALA A 27 8.65 -5.42 -0.06
CA ALA A 27 8.37 -4.33 0.88
C ALA A 27 9.59 -3.93 1.71
N ASN A 28 10.49 -4.88 1.98
CA ASN A 28 11.70 -4.69 2.77
C ASN A 28 12.94 -4.33 1.93
N ASP A 29 12.87 -4.40 0.60
CA ASP A 29 13.92 -3.98 -0.36
C ASP A 29 13.91 -2.45 -0.57
N THR A 30 13.90 -1.72 0.54
CA THR A 30 14.03 -0.26 0.58
C THR A 30 14.72 0.17 1.89
N PRO A 31 15.63 1.16 1.85
CA PRO A 31 16.31 1.65 3.06
C PRO A 31 15.45 2.61 3.90
N TYR A 32 14.30 3.09 3.41
CA TYR A 32 13.58 4.21 4.02
C TYR A 32 12.61 3.81 5.15
N GLY A 33 11.80 2.76 4.95
CA GLY A 33 10.95 2.17 6.00
C GLY A 33 10.02 3.13 6.76
N LEU A 34 9.39 4.12 6.10
CA LEU A 34 8.58 5.16 6.77
C LEU A 34 7.23 4.64 7.28
N ALA A 35 6.39 4.14 6.37
CA ALA A 35 5.05 3.64 6.66
C ALA A 35 4.67 2.50 5.72
N ALA A 36 3.93 1.51 6.24
CA ALA A 36 3.38 0.42 5.44
C ALA A 36 1.93 0.15 5.83
N ALA A 37 1.12 -0.28 4.86
CA ALA A 37 -0.26 -0.69 5.08
C ALA A 37 -0.49 -2.07 4.48
N ILE A 38 -1.11 -2.96 5.24
CA ILE A 38 -1.46 -4.31 4.77
C ILE A 38 -2.96 -4.40 4.58
N TRP A 39 -3.36 -4.77 3.37
CA TRP A 39 -4.76 -4.92 2.98
C TRP A 39 -5.07 -6.39 2.70
N THR A 40 -5.88 -7.02 3.55
CA THR A 40 -6.32 -8.40 3.38
C THR A 40 -7.60 -8.66 4.16
N THR A 41 -8.38 -9.65 3.75
CA THR A 41 -9.55 -10.14 4.50
C THR A 41 -9.17 -11.20 5.55
N ASN A 42 -7.93 -11.69 5.54
CA ASN A 42 -7.46 -12.69 6.48
C ASN A 42 -6.73 -12.02 7.66
N PRO A 43 -7.31 -12.02 8.88
CA PRO A 43 -6.72 -11.34 10.04
C PRO A 43 -5.40 -11.98 10.51
N HIS A 44 -5.23 -13.28 10.34
CA HIS A 44 -3.97 -13.95 10.67
C HIS A 44 -2.84 -13.53 9.73
N ARG A 45 -3.17 -13.32 8.45
CA ARG A 45 -2.21 -12.77 7.47
C ARG A 45 -1.82 -11.34 7.84
N THR A 46 -2.78 -10.50 8.21
CA THR A 46 -2.47 -9.13 8.69
C THR A 46 -1.46 -9.17 9.83
N GLN A 47 -1.70 -10.00 10.85
CA GLN A 47 -0.82 -10.09 12.00
C GLN A 47 0.61 -10.52 11.64
N ARG A 48 0.76 -11.58 10.81
CA ARG A 48 2.08 -12.04 10.37
C ARG A 48 2.82 -10.99 9.54
N MET A 49 2.15 -10.39 8.58
CA MET A 49 2.77 -9.41 7.69
C MET A 49 3.15 -8.12 8.43
N VAL A 50 2.34 -7.64 9.38
CA VAL A 50 2.66 -6.43 10.17
C VAL A 50 3.94 -6.63 10.98
N GLN A 51 4.17 -7.85 11.48
CA GLN A 51 5.37 -8.19 12.24
C GLN A 51 6.61 -8.35 11.34
N ALA A 52 6.42 -8.74 10.08
CA ALA A 52 7.53 -9.03 9.15
C ALA A 52 7.99 -7.82 8.32
N VAL A 53 7.12 -6.84 8.07
CA VAL A 53 7.45 -5.63 7.30
C VAL A 53 8.21 -4.63 8.18
N ARG A 54 9.41 -4.25 7.76
CA ARG A 54 10.30 -3.32 8.46
C ARG A 54 9.91 -1.89 8.14
N CYS A 55 9.08 -1.30 8.99
CA CYS A 55 8.73 0.11 8.90
C CYS A 55 8.49 0.73 10.28
N ARG A 56 8.66 2.05 10.38
CA ARG A 56 8.40 2.79 11.62
C ARG A 56 6.90 2.84 11.95
N HIS A 57 6.06 3.10 10.95
CA HIS A 57 4.60 3.17 11.11
C HIS A 57 3.93 2.04 10.32
N GLY A 58 3.70 0.91 10.98
CA GLY A 58 2.94 -0.20 10.42
C GLY A 58 1.46 -0.06 10.73
N LEU A 59 0.61 0.07 9.71
CA LEU A 59 -0.85 -0.01 9.84
C LEU A 59 -1.34 -1.35 9.28
N GLY A 60 -1.57 -2.32 10.17
CA GLY A 60 -2.36 -3.51 9.85
C GLY A 60 -3.83 -3.13 9.80
N GLN A 61 -4.50 -3.31 8.65
CA GLN A 61 -5.92 -3.00 8.61
C GLN A 61 -6.77 -4.07 9.30
N LEU A 62 -7.42 -3.64 10.38
CA LEU A 62 -8.76 -4.07 10.76
C LEU A 62 -9.76 -3.04 10.21
N LEU A 63 -9.78 -2.82 8.88
CA LEU A 63 -10.83 -1.97 8.33
C LEU A 63 -12.17 -2.68 8.42
N PRO A 64 -13.24 -2.01 8.88
CA PRO A 64 -14.57 -2.58 8.84
C PRO A 64 -14.91 -2.95 7.39
N PRO A 65 -15.50 -4.13 7.15
CA PRO A 65 -15.88 -4.56 5.81
C PRO A 65 -16.82 -3.52 5.18
N GLY A 66 -16.31 -2.75 4.22
CA GLY A 66 -17.05 -1.66 3.56
C GLY A 66 -16.20 -0.44 3.22
N LEU A 67 -15.14 -0.15 3.98
CA LEU A 67 -14.30 1.03 3.72
C LEU A 67 -13.44 0.88 2.45
N VAL A 68 -13.18 -0.35 2.01
CA VAL A 68 -12.49 -0.71 0.75
C VAL A 68 -13.13 0.01 -0.45
N ARG A 69 -14.47 -0.06 -0.55
CA ARG A 69 -15.21 0.54 -1.66
C ARG A 69 -15.14 2.06 -1.59
N SER A 70 -15.15 2.64 -0.41
CA SER A 70 -15.14 4.10 -0.20
C SER A 70 -13.78 4.72 -0.54
N ALA A 71 -12.67 4.07 -0.20
CA ALA A 71 -11.32 4.57 -0.51
C ALA A 71 -11.00 4.49 -2.01
N VAL A 72 -11.34 3.39 -2.68
CA VAL A 72 -11.24 3.27 -4.15
C VAL A 72 -12.16 4.28 -4.83
N ARG A 73 -13.40 4.43 -4.36
CA ARG A 73 -14.35 5.45 -4.86
C ARG A 73 -13.87 6.89 -4.61
N TRP A 74 -13.08 7.14 -3.58
CA TRP A 74 -12.48 8.46 -3.32
C TRP A 74 -11.33 8.77 -4.29
N ILE A 75 -10.52 7.76 -4.64
CA ILE A 75 -9.48 7.87 -5.68
C ILE A 75 -10.11 8.07 -7.07
N GLU A 76 -11.18 7.32 -7.39
CA GLU A 76 -11.96 7.51 -8.62
C GLU A 76 -12.72 8.86 -8.64
N GLY A 77 -13.27 9.28 -7.51
CA GLY A 77 -14.08 10.50 -7.38
C GLY A 77 -13.29 11.81 -7.41
N LYS A 78 -11.96 11.78 -7.23
CA LYS A 78 -11.09 12.98 -7.26
C LYS A 78 -10.39 13.24 -8.60
N ARG A 79 -10.54 12.38 -9.61
CA ARG A 79 -9.98 12.58 -10.97
C ARG A 79 -11.08 12.84 -12.01
N ALA A 80 -11.65 14.05 -12.02
CA ALA A 80 -12.35 14.56 -13.21
C ALA A 80 -12.44 16.09 -13.34
N ARG A 81 -12.28 16.87 -12.27
CA ARG A 81 -12.54 18.33 -12.32
C ARG A 81 -11.32 19.26 -12.17
N ALA A 82 -10.12 18.74 -11.97
CA ALA A 82 -8.92 19.57 -11.75
C ALA A 82 -7.93 19.64 -12.94
N TRP A 83 -8.30 19.11 -14.12
CA TRP A 83 -7.40 19.01 -15.29
C TRP A 83 -8.04 19.48 -16.60
N LYS A 84 -8.77 20.61 -16.56
CA LYS A 84 -9.31 21.31 -17.74
C LYS A 84 -9.15 22.84 -17.68
N ARG A 85 -8.02 23.34 -17.16
CA ARG A 85 -7.55 24.72 -17.39
C ARG A 85 -6.02 24.77 -17.30
N ALA A 86 -5.38 24.47 -18.42
CA ALA A 86 -4.10 25.01 -18.87
C ALA A 86 -4.00 24.66 -20.36
#